data_AF-A0A2M7TC83-F1
#
_entry.id   AF-A0A2M7TC83-F1
#
_cell.length_a   1.000
_cell.length_b   1.000
_cell.length_c   1.000
_cell.angle_alpha   90.00
_cell.angle_beta   90.00
_cell.angle_gamma   90.00
#
_symmetry.space_group_name_H-M   'P 1'
#
loop_
_entity.id
_entity.type
_entity.pdbx_description
1 polymer ?
#
loop_
_entity_poly.entity_id
_entity_poly.type
_entity_poly.pdbx_seq_one_letter_code
_entity_poly.pdbx_strand_id
1 'polypeptide(L)'
;MSYVCEVCGKGITRGKKGIHKHSIQWKKRAPLKVASWKPNLRRVKISLNGQTRKMRICAECLKSTKIITTEPLNLQAKNPDNL
;
A
#
# COMPACT_ATOMS: atom_id res chain seq x y z
N MET A 1 9.20 10.46 4.92
CA MET A 1 8.96 9.67 3.68
C MET A 1 7.71 10.20 2.97
N SER A 2 7.75 10.52 1.66
CA SER A 2 6.64 11.23 0.98
C SER A 2 5.72 10.39 0.07
N TYR A 3 6.15 9.20 -0.37
CA TYR A 3 5.38 8.28 -1.26
C TYR A 3 5.27 6.89 -0.66
N VAL A 4 4.59 6.79 0.49
CA VAL A 4 4.34 5.52 1.18
C VAL A 4 2.84 5.37 1.42
N CYS A 5 2.32 4.15 1.28
CA CYS A 5 0.96 3.84 1.69
C CYS A 5 0.87 3.78 3.21
N GLU A 6 -0.04 4.56 3.80
CA GLU A 6 -0.23 4.62 5.25
C GLU A 6 -0.88 3.35 5.84
N VAL A 7 -1.45 2.48 4.99
CA VAL A 7 -2.11 1.22 5.42
C VAL A 7 -1.16 0.03 5.37
N CYS A 8 -0.41 -0.15 4.29
CA CYS A 8 0.44 -1.33 4.08
C CYS A 8 1.95 -1.02 4.02
N GLY A 9 2.36 0.23 4.13
CA GLY A 9 3.78 0.62 4.09
C GLY A 9 4.43 0.52 2.71
N LYS A 10 3.70 0.21 1.64
CA LYS A 10 4.26 0.14 0.27
C LYS A 10 4.90 1.47 -0.12
N GLY A 11 6.21 1.44 -0.38
CA GLY A 11 7.02 2.58 -0.79
C GLY A 11 7.50 2.49 -2.24
N ILE A 12 8.38 3.41 -2.62
CA ILE A 12 9.04 3.41 -3.93
C ILE A 12 10.06 2.26 -3.97
N THR A 13 9.96 1.40 -4.98
CA THR A 13 10.92 0.33 -5.23
C THR A 13 11.86 0.73 -6.37
N ARG A 14 13.15 0.47 -6.23
CA ARG A 14 14.15 0.63 -7.31
C ARG A 14 14.49 -0.70 -7.95
N GLY A 15 14.81 -0.69 -9.23
CA GLY A 15 15.39 -1.84 -9.92
C GLY A 15 15.62 -1.60 -11.39
N LYS A 16 15.94 -2.65 -12.13
CA LYS A 16 16.46 -2.56 -13.50
C LYS A 16 15.30 -2.54 -14.51
N LYS A 17 15.26 -1.53 -15.37
CA LYS A 17 14.32 -1.39 -16.49
C LYS A 17 14.87 -2.10 -17.73
N GLY A 18 14.03 -2.88 -18.40
CA GLY A 18 14.28 -3.26 -19.80
C GLY A 18 15.24 -4.42 -20.04
N ILE A 19 15.18 -5.49 -19.24
CA ILE A 19 15.80 -6.76 -19.63
C ILE A 19 14.82 -7.50 -20.55
N HIS A 20 14.94 -7.35 -21.87
CA HIS A 20 14.18 -8.18 -22.83
C HIS A 20 14.64 -9.65 -22.72
N LYS A 21 13.68 -10.58 -22.72
CA LYS A 21 13.94 -12.03 -22.62
C LYS A 21 14.39 -12.68 -23.94
N HIS A 22 14.04 -12.09 -25.09
CA HIS A 22 14.12 -12.77 -26.39
C HIS A 22 15.47 -12.73 -27.12
N SER A 23 16.51 -12.07 -26.59
CA SER A 23 17.87 -12.24 -27.11
C SER A 23 18.93 -11.94 -26.05
N ILE A 24 19.72 -12.97 -25.71
CA ILE A 24 20.85 -12.89 -24.76
C ILE A 24 21.86 -11.83 -25.21
N GLN A 25 22.04 -11.67 -26.53
CA GLN A 25 22.98 -10.72 -27.14
C GLN A 25 22.56 -9.26 -26.91
N TRP A 26 21.28 -8.96 -27.04
CA TRP A 26 20.74 -7.60 -26.84
C TRP A 26 20.73 -7.20 -25.36
N LYS A 27 20.42 -8.15 -24.46
CA LYS A 27 20.47 -7.94 -23.00
C LYS A 27 21.84 -7.50 -22.49
N LYS A 28 22.94 -7.97 -23.11
CA LYS A 28 24.31 -7.59 -22.76
C LYS A 28 24.74 -6.22 -23.30
N ARG A 29 24.08 -5.73 -24.36
CA ARG A 29 24.38 -4.43 -25.00
C ARG A 29 23.52 -3.28 -24.47
N ALA A 30 22.32 -3.58 -24.00
CA ALA A 30 21.43 -2.57 -23.47
C ALA A 30 22.02 -1.93 -22.19
N PRO A 31 22.09 -0.60 -22.08
CA PRO A 31 22.60 0.05 -20.89
C PRO A 31 21.70 -0.25 -19.69
N LEU A 32 22.32 -0.48 -18.53
CA LEU A 32 21.62 -0.76 -17.29
C LEU A 32 20.86 0.48 -16.81
N LYS A 33 19.59 0.60 -17.21
CA LYS A 33 18.72 1.69 -16.76
C LYS A 33 18.07 1.31 -15.43
N VAL A 34 18.37 2.07 -14.37
CA VAL A 34 17.67 1.94 -13.09
C VAL A 34 16.38 2.75 -13.17
N ALA A 35 15.26 2.13 -12.83
CA ALA A 35 13.97 2.79 -12.71
C ALA A 35 13.47 2.73 -11.27
N SER A 36 12.72 3.77 -10.90
CA SER A 36 11.94 3.83 -9.67
C SER A 36 10.47 3.55 -9.98
N TRP A 37 9.91 2.50 -9.39
CA TRP A 37 8.48 2.22 -9.47
C TRP A 37 7.77 2.80 -8.26
N LYS A 38 6.88 3.75 -8.55
CA LYS A 38 6.03 4.36 -7.53
C LYS A 38 4.79 3.49 -7.34
N PRO A 39 4.35 3.23 -6.10
CA PRO A 39 3.05 2.62 -5.87
C PRO A 39 1.95 3.54 -6.38
N ASN A 40 0.85 2.98 -6.87
CA ASN A 40 -0.33 3.74 -7.29
C ASN A 40 -1.08 4.26 -6.05
N LEU A 41 -0.54 5.34 -5.45
CA LEU A 41 -1.09 6.00 -4.29
C LEU A 41 -2.15 7.02 -4.69
N ARG A 42 -3.25 7.04 -3.95
CA ARG A 42 -4.36 7.98 -4.08
C ARG A 42 -4.59 8.66 -2.73
N ARG A 43 -4.98 9.94 -2.77
CA ARG A 43 -5.38 10.70 -1.58
C ARG A 43 -6.87 10.51 -1.39
N VAL A 44 -7.26 9.99 -0.23
CA VAL A 44 -8.65 9.60 0.06
C VAL A 44 -9.06 10.17 1.42
N LYS A 45 -10.32 10.59 1.53
CA LYS A 45 -10.93 10.98 2.81
C LYS A 45 -11.52 9.73 3.45
N ILE A 46 -11.13 9.43 4.68
CA ILE A 46 -11.59 8.26 5.42
C ILE A 46 -12.06 8.70 6.79
N SER A 47 -13.14 8.10 7.25
CA SER A 47 -13.58 8.18 8.65
C SER A 47 -12.81 7.14 9.44
N LEU A 48 -11.99 7.55 10.40
CA LEU A 48 -11.34 6.67 11.37
C LEU A 48 -11.80 7.12 12.76
N ASN A 49 -12.45 6.24 13.52
CA ASN A 49 -12.89 6.51 14.90
C ASN A 49 -13.70 7.81 15.03
N GLY A 50 -14.63 8.04 14.11
CA GLY A 50 -15.48 9.25 14.09
C GLY A 50 -14.80 10.53 13.60
N GLN A 51 -13.50 10.50 13.27
CA GLN A 51 -12.79 11.63 12.68
C GLN A 51 -12.53 11.41 11.20
N THR A 52 -12.87 12.39 10.37
CA THR A 52 -12.51 12.35 8.94
C THR A 52 -11.08 12.86 8.74
N ARG A 53 -10.22 12.00 8.18
CA ARG A 53 -8.82 12.32 7.88
C ARG A 53 -8.53 12.04 6.41
N LYS A 54 -7.55 12.77 5.86
CA LYS A 54 -7.03 12.54 4.51
C LYS A 54 -5.74 11.72 4.63
N MET A 55 -5.67 10.60 3.93
CA MET A 55 -4.49 9.72 3.92
C MET A 55 -4.11 9.25 2.51
N ARG A 56 -2.85 8.87 2.33
CA ARG A 56 -2.31 8.29 1.09
C ARG A 56 -2.41 6.77 1.11
N ILE A 57 -3.18 6.21 0.18
CA ILE A 57 -3.46 4.77 0.14
C ILE A 57 -3.20 4.21 -1.26
N CYS A 58 -2.64 3.01 -1.34
CA CYS A 58 -2.42 2.34 -2.61
C CYS A 58 -3.74 1.75 -3.16
N ALA A 59 -3.84 1.65 -4.49
CA ALA A 59 -5.02 1.12 -5.16
C ALA A 59 -5.43 -0.29 -4.66
N GLU A 60 -4.46 -1.11 -4.25
CA GLU A 60 -4.73 -2.46 -3.73
C GLU A 60 -5.41 -2.43 -2.35
N CYS A 61 -4.95 -1.56 -1.45
CA CYS A 61 -5.59 -1.34 -0.16
C CYS A 61 -7.00 -0.75 -0.33
N LEU A 62 -7.17 0.17 -1.28
CA LEU A 62 -8.49 0.72 -1.64
C LEU A 62 -9.45 -0.36 -2.13
N LYS A 63 -8.98 -1.26 -2.99
CA LYS A 63 -9.78 -2.37 -3.50
C LYS A 63 -10.17 -3.36 -2.39
N SER A 64 -9.30 -3.59 -1.43
CA SER A 64 -9.50 -4.61 -0.38
C SER A 64 -10.46 -4.22 0.75
N THR A 65 -11.15 -3.08 0.66
CA THR A 65 -12.08 -2.51 1.68
C THR A 65 -11.57 -2.50 3.14
N LYS A 66 -10.27 -2.76 3.38
CA LYS A 66 -9.56 -2.73 4.68
C LYS A 66 -9.69 -1.41 5.45
N ILE A 67 -10.33 -0.42 4.85
CA ILE A 67 -10.36 0.97 5.26
C ILE A 67 -11.78 1.42 5.64
N ILE A 68 -12.80 0.58 5.36
CA ILE A 68 -14.22 0.93 5.50
C ILE A 68 -14.82 0.36 6.79
N THR A 69 -14.13 -0.54 7.49
CA THR A 69 -14.59 -1.08 8.78
C THR A 69 -14.39 -0.07 9.91
N THR A 70 -15.24 0.96 9.91
CA THR A 70 -15.66 1.65 11.12
C THR A 70 -16.90 0.96 11.65
N GLU A 71 -16.75 -0.13 12.39
CA GLU A 71 -17.76 -0.43 13.40
C GLU A 71 -17.38 0.33 14.68
N PRO A 72 -18.28 1.14 15.27
CA PRO A 72 -18.11 1.56 16.66
C PRO A 72 -18.52 0.41 17.59
N LEU A 73 -17.59 0.03 18.47
CA LEU A 73 -17.74 -0.76 19.70
C LEU A 73 -19.02 -1.61 19.84
N ASN A 74 -18.89 -2.94 19.77
CA ASN A 74 -19.54 -3.77 20.77
C ASN A 74 -18.47 -4.25 21.75
N LEU A 75 -18.39 -3.53 22.87
CA LEU A 75 -17.82 -4.02 24.12
C LEU A 75 -18.65 -5.23 24.55
N GLN A 76 -18.34 -6.42 24.04
CA GLN A 76 -18.56 -7.59 24.88
C GLN A 76 -17.34 -7.71 25.78
N ALA A 77 -17.46 -7.03 26.92
CA ALA A 77 -16.79 -7.43 28.13
C ALA A 77 -16.88 -8.96 28.21
N LYS A 78 -15.76 -9.65 27.98
CA LYS A 78 -15.53 -10.90 28.68
C LYS A 78 -15.32 -10.48 30.12
N ASN A 79 -16.41 -10.39 30.87
CA ASN A 79 -16.38 -10.34 32.33
C ASN A 79 -15.50 -11.49 32.81
N PRO A 80 -14.36 -11.25 33.46
CA PRO A 80 -13.63 -12.30 34.14
C PRO A 80 -14.16 -12.44 35.56
N ASP A 81 -15.45 -12.73 35.71
CA ASP A 81 -16.06 -12.95 37.02
C ASP A 81 -16.60 -14.38 37.14
N ASN A 82 -15.83 -15.16 37.91
CA ASN A 82 -16.30 -16.17 38.86
C ASN A 82 -16.91 -17.47 38.34
N LEU A 83 -16.02 -18.43 38.00
CA LEU A 83 -15.89 -19.73 38.67
C LEU A 83 -14.54 -20.37 38.33
#